data_AF-A0A1X7R048-F1
#
_entry.id   AF-A0A1X7R048-F1
#
_cell.length_a   1.000
_cell.length_b   1.000
_cell.length_c   1.000
_cell.angle_alpha   90.00
_cell.angle_beta   90.00
_cell.angle_gamma   90.00
#
_symmetry.space_group_name_H-M   'P 1'
#
loop_
_entity.id
_entity.type
_entity.pdbx_description
1 polymer ?
#
loop_
_entity_poly.entity_id
_entity_poly.type
_entity_poly.pdbx_seq_one_letter_code
_entity_poly.pdbx_strand_id
1 'polypeptide(L)'
;MVGKQKVNKYIPPLNFSPVISTEVSLYRSGYPMPINYSFIMDQLHLKTIVYVGDKNKISEEYLNFLKEQMIQFVYIPMESCRDDGINKEIDKVLEMIVNVDNYPMLIHSNKGKHRVGIIVGIVRKILQGWSIASIYQEYGLFSGGLKDEADLEFITMFISHLEVYKDKMPKFVRM
;
A
#
# COMPACT_ATOMS: atom_id res chain seq x y z
N MET A 1 -13.07 -13.10 41.93
CA MET A 1 -12.79 -13.79 40.66
C MET A 1 -12.52 -12.70 39.62
N VAL A 2 -11.27 -12.51 39.22
CA VAL A 2 -10.94 -11.60 38.10
C VAL A 2 -10.61 -12.50 36.93
N GLY A 3 -11.53 -12.59 35.96
CA GLY A 3 -11.30 -13.33 34.72
C GLY A 3 -10.05 -12.76 34.05
N LYS A 4 -9.03 -13.60 33.81
CA LYS A 4 -7.87 -13.21 33.02
C LYS A 4 -8.36 -12.76 31.65
N GLN A 5 -8.29 -11.46 31.38
CA GLN A 5 -8.56 -10.90 30.07
C GLN A 5 -7.60 -11.55 29.07
N LYS A 6 -8.12 -12.32 28.12
CA LYS A 6 -7.33 -13.02 27.12
C LYS A 6 -6.74 -11.96 26.19
N VAL A 7 -5.45 -11.65 26.33
CA VAL A 7 -4.77 -10.71 25.44
C VAL A 7 -4.72 -11.37 24.05
N ASN A 8 -5.50 -10.87 23.10
CA ASN A 8 -5.41 -11.30 21.71
C ASN A 8 -4.04 -10.89 21.16
N LYS A 9 -3.20 -11.88 20.86
CA LYS A 9 -1.88 -11.64 20.26
C LYS A 9 -2.06 -11.46 18.76
N TYR A 10 -2.03 -10.21 18.30
CA TYR A 10 -2.06 -9.87 16.90
C TYR A 10 -0.68 -9.99 16.26
N ILE A 11 -0.64 -10.48 15.02
CA ILE A 11 0.58 -10.57 14.21
C ILE A 11 0.34 -9.77 12.93
N PRO A 12 0.91 -8.56 12.79
CA PRO A 12 0.76 -7.80 11.56
C PRO A 12 1.48 -8.50 10.39
N PRO A 13 1.05 -8.25 9.14
CA PRO A 13 1.75 -8.78 7.97
C PRO A 13 3.21 -8.32 7.92
N LEU A 14 4.05 -9.05 7.17
CA LEU A 14 5.45 -8.68 6.94
C LEU A 14 5.56 -7.22 6.46
N ASN A 15 6.54 -6.45 6.95
CA ASN A 15 6.77 -5.06 6.52
C ASN A 15 5.52 -4.14 6.64
N PHE A 16 4.59 -4.47 7.55
CA PHE A 16 3.42 -3.64 7.78
C PHE A 16 3.81 -2.28 8.38
N SER A 17 3.23 -1.19 7.86
CA SER A 17 3.33 0.15 8.45
C SER A 17 2.17 1.03 7.99
N PRO A 18 1.71 1.98 8.81
CA PRO A 18 0.98 3.15 8.32
C PRO A 18 1.84 3.95 7.32
N VAL A 19 1.21 4.44 6.27
CA VAL A 19 1.77 5.40 5.30
C VAL A 19 1.16 6.77 5.53
N ILE A 20 -0.16 6.83 5.67
CA ILE A 20 -0.94 8.02 6.05
C ILE A 20 -1.86 7.61 7.19
N SER A 21 -1.83 8.36 8.30
CA SER A 21 -2.62 8.07 9.50
C SER A 21 -3.27 9.31 10.12
N THR A 22 -3.25 10.44 9.42
CA THR A 22 -3.79 11.71 9.94
C THR A 22 -5.30 11.83 9.69
N GLU A 23 -5.71 11.85 8.42
CA GLU A 23 -7.10 12.09 8.00
C GLU A 23 -7.75 10.84 7.40
N VAL A 24 -6.92 9.98 6.79
CA VAL A 24 -7.31 8.68 6.24
C VAL A 24 -6.31 7.64 6.68
N SER A 25 -6.70 6.38 6.60
CA SER A 25 -5.87 5.25 6.99
C SER A 25 -5.33 4.52 5.76
N LEU A 26 -4.13 4.93 5.29
CA LEU A 26 -3.38 4.23 4.26
C LEU A 26 -2.28 3.39 4.89
N TYR A 27 -2.26 2.11 4.58
CA TYR A 27 -1.25 1.16 5.08
C TYR A 27 -0.44 0.54 3.94
N ARG A 28 0.75 0.06 4.28
CA ARG A 28 1.59 -0.79 3.42
C ARG A 28 1.85 -2.13 4.07
N SER A 29 2.07 -3.19 3.29
CA SER A 29 2.66 -4.44 3.79
C SER A 29 3.22 -5.37 2.70
N GLY A 30 3.80 -6.49 3.13
CA GLY A 30 3.92 -7.71 2.35
C GLY A 30 2.62 -8.51 2.33
N TYR A 31 2.68 -9.70 1.73
CA TYR A 31 1.48 -10.48 1.44
C TYR A 31 0.80 -10.95 2.74
N PRO A 32 -0.48 -10.64 2.97
CA PRO A 32 -1.21 -11.13 4.12
C PRO A 32 -1.30 -12.66 4.13
N MET A 33 -0.95 -13.26 5.26
CA MET A 33 -1.07 -14.69 5.52
C MET A 33 -2.17 -14.92 6.57
N PRO A 34 -2.70 -16.15 6.72
CA PRO A 34 -3.80 -16.43 7.65
C PRO A 34 -3.53 -16.01 9.10
N ILE A 35 -2.27 -16.10 9.53
CA ILE A 35 -1.82 -15.65 10.85
C ILE A 35 -2.01 -14.14 11.09
N ASN A 36 -2.19 -13.36 10.01
CA ASN A 36 -2.38 -11.91 10.04
C ASN A 36 -3.84 -11.48 9.99
N TYR A 37 -4.77 -12.38 9.65
CA TYR A 37 -6.16 -12.02 9.34
C TYR A 37 -6.88 -11.43 10.54
N SER A 38 -6.63 -11.93 11.75
CA SER A 38 -7.19 -11.36 12.98
C SER A 38 -6.72 -9.92 13.20
N PHE A 39 -5.47 -9.60 12.91
CA PHE A 39 -4.98 -8.22 12.98
C PHE A 39 -5.67 -7.32 11.95
N ILE A 40 -5.80 -7.79 10.70
CA ILE A 40 -6.44 -7.02 9.64
C ILE A 40 -7.91 -6.75 9.96
N MET A 41 -8.65 -7.79 10.38
CA MET A 41 -10.07 -7.71 10.72
C MET A 41 -10.31 -6.83 11.94
N ASP A 42 -9.56 -7.05 13.02
CA ASP A 42 -9.88 -6.44 14.31
C ASP A 42 -9.25 -5.06 14.49
N GLN A 43 -8.20 -4.71 13.74
CA GLN A 43 -7.44 -3.46 13.95
C GLN A 43 -7.49 -2.50 12.78
N LEU A 44 -7.63 -2.99 11.54
CA LEU A 44 -7.54 -2.13 10.35
C LEU A 44 -8.90 -1.83 9.73
N HIS A 45 -9.85 -2.76 9.83
CA HIS A 45 -11.20 -2.65 9.25
C HIS A 45 -11.16 -2.16 7.79
N LEU A 46 -10.31 -2.81 7.00
CA LEU A 46 -10.01 -2.37 5.63
C LEU A 46 -11.27 -2.40 4.76
N LYS A 47 -11.42 -1.36 3.94
CA LYS A 47 -12.42 -1.31 2.87
C LYS A 47 -11.83 -1.77 1.55
N THR A 48 -10.57 -1.41 1.29
CA THR A 48 -9.91 -1.68 0.01
C THR A 48 -8.52 -2.27 0.23
N ILE A 49 -8.19 -3.30 -0.55
CA ILE A 49 -6.84 -3.85 -0.65
C ILE A 49 -6.38 -3.75 -2.10
N VAL A 50 -5.20 -3.15 -2.30
CA VAL A 50 -4.51 -3.10 -3.58
C VAL A 50 -3.30 -4.03 -3.52
N TYR A 51 -3.32 -5.08 -4.33
CA TYR A 51 -2.19 -5.98 -4.49
C TYR A 51 -1.41 -5.62 -5.75
N VAL A 52 -0.12 -5.36 -5.57
CA VAL A 52 0.81 -4.96 -6.63
C VAL A 52 1.84 -6.07 -6.82
N GLY A 53 1.75 -6.78 -7.93
CA GLY A 53 2.65 -7.91 -8.15
C GLY A 53 2.53 -8.61 -9.50
N ASP A 54 3.30 -9.66 -9.63
CA ASP A 54 3.52 -10.48 -10.84
C ASP A 54 2.59 -11.70 -10.92
N LYS A 55 2.05 -12.12 -9.78
CA LYS A 55 1.21 -13.32 -9.68
C LYS A 55 -0.25 -12.95 -9.66
N ASN A 56 -0.97 -13.18 -10.76
CA ASN A 56 -2.42 -13.03 -10.81
C ASN A 56 -3.18 -14.11 -10.00
N LYS A 57 -2.52 -15.24 -9.68
CA LYS A 57 -3.14 -16.33 -8.93
C LYS A 57 -2.99 -16.12 -7.43
N ILE A 58 -4.11 -15.80 -6.80
CA ILE A 58 -4.27 -15.64 -5.37
C ILE A 58 -4.79 -16.94 -4.75
N SER A 59 -4.43 -17.23 -3.50
CA SER A 59 -4.95 -18.42 -2.81
C SER A 59 -6.46 -18.30 -2.58
N GLU A 60 -7.17 -19.42 -2.68
CA GLU A 60 -8.62 -19.47 -2.38
C GLU A 60 -8.91 -19.03 -0.94
N GLU A 61 -8.02 -19.36 0.00
CA GLU A 61 -8.10 -18.90 1.39
C GLU A 61 -8.08 -17.38 1.52
N TYR A 62 -7.23 -16.68 0.76
CA TYR A 62 -7.19 -15.22 0.78
C TYR A 62 -8.42 -14.61 0.10
N LEU A 63 -8.88 -15.20 -1.01
CA LEU A 63 -10.13 -14.77 -1.66
C LEU A 63 -11.34 -14.92 -0.73
N ASN A 64 -11.43 -16.01 0.01
CA ASN A 64 -12.49 -16.22 0.99
C ASN A 64 -12.44 -15.19 2.11
N PHE A 65 -11.25 -14.92 2.67
CA PHE A 65 -11.06 -13.88 3.67
C PHE A 65 -11.51 -12.50 3.15
N LEU A 66 -11.09 -12.11 1.95
CA LEU A 66 -11.49 -10.84 1.33
C LEU A 66 -13.02 -10.75 1.18
N LYS A 67 -13.67 -11.83 0.74
CA LYS A 67 -15.13 -11.91 0.58
C LYS A 67 -15.87 -11.82 1.90
N GLU A 68 -15.43 -12.56 2.92
CA GLU A 68 -16.02 -12.57 4.26
C GLU A 68 -15.95 -11.18 4.92
N GLN A 69 -14.84 -10.47 4.71
CA GLN A 69 -14.64 -9.13 5.24
C GLN A 69 -15.22 -8.02 4.34
N MET A 70 -15.85 -8.39 3.22
CA MET A 70 -16.38 -7.44 2.21
C MET A 70 -15.34 -6.41 1.73
N ILE A 71 -14.09 -6.85 1.61
CA ILE A 71 -12.97 -6.01 1.17
C ILE A 71 -12.97 -5.95 -0.36
N GLN A 72 -12.98 -4.74 -0.91
CA GLN A 72 -12.73 -4.53 -2.32
C GLN A 72 -11.27 -4.84 -2.63
N PHE A 73 -11.03 -5.89 -3.40
CA PHE A 73 -9.71 -6.31 -3.82
C PHE A 73 -9.40 -5.84 -5.25
N VAL A 74 -8.26 -5.18 -5.43
CA VAL A 74 -7.79 -4.71 -6.74
C VAL A 74 -6.39 -5.25 -6.99
N TYR A 75 -6.22 -5.92 -8.14
CA TYR A 75 -4.92 -6.41 -8.60
C TYR A 75 -4.32 -5.47 -9.63
N ILE A 76 -3.07 -5.08 -9.40
CA ILE A 76 -2.28 -4.24 -10.28
C ILE A 76 -1.03 -5.04 -10.72
N PRO A 77 -0.96 -5.43 -12.00
CA PRO A 77 0.17 -6.20 -12.50
C PRO A 77 1.44 -5.35 -12.49
N MET A 78 2.50 -5.87 -11.85
CA MET A 78 3.81 -5.22 -11.79
C MET A 78 4.87 -6.29 -11.48
N GLU A 79 5.75 -6.57 -12.43
CA GLU A 79 6.90 -7.44 -12.21
C GLU A 79 8.07 -6.61 -11.66
N SER A 80 8.39 -5.51 -12.34
CA SER A 80 9.53 -4.63 -12.09
C SER A 80 9.22 -3.15 -12.41
N CYS A 81 10.04 -2.22 -11.88
CA CYS A 81 9.99 -0.81 -12.24
C CYS A 81 10.31 -0.50 -13.72
N ARG A 82 10.85 -1.49 -14.44
CA ARG A 82 11.29 -1.39 -15.83
C ARG A 82 10.25 -1.88 -16.85
N ASP A 83 9.09 -2.32 -16.37
CA ASP A 83 8.07 -2.92 -17.23
C ASP A 83 7.40 -1.86 -18.12
N ASP A 84 7.13 -2.23 -19.37
CA ASP A 84 6.35 -1.37 -20.27
C ASP A 84 4.94 -1.14 -19.70
N GLY A 85 4.52 0.12 -19.64
CA GLY A 85 3.19 0.49 -19.18
C GLY A 85 3.03 0.62 -17.66
N ILE A 86 4.11 0.41 -16.88
CA ILE A 86 4.09 0.58 -15.42
C ILE A 86 3.53 1.94 -14.96
N ASN A 87 3.79 3.00 -15.73
CA ASN A 87 3.31 4.33 -15.37
C ASN A 87 1.77 4.38 -15.28
N LYS A 88 1.08 3.73 -16.22
CA LYS A 88 -0.38 3.64 -16.22
C LYS A 88 -0.90 2.84 -15.05
N GLU A 89 -0.21 1.76 -14.69
CA GLU A 89 -0.58 0.93 -13.55
C GLU A 89 -0.39 1.67 -12.22
N ILE A 90 0.67 2.46 -12.09
CA ILE A 90 0.88 3.33 -10.93
C ILE A 90 -0.15 4.45 -10.88
N ASP A 91 -0.48 5.08 -12.00
CA ASP A 91 -1.52 6.11 -12.06
C ASP A 91 -2.86 5.57 -11.58
N LYS A 92 -3.27 4.35 -11.96
CA LYS A 92 -4.48 3.70 -11.41
C LYS A 92 -4.42 3.56 -9.89
N VAL A 93 -3.26 3.24 -9.31
CA VAL A 93 -3.11 3.19 -7.85
C VAL A 93 -3.25 4.58 -7.24
N LEU A 94 -2.65 5.60 -7.86
CA LEU A 94 -2.78 6.98 -7.40
C LEU A 94 -4.23 7.47 -7.45
N GLU A 95 -4.97 7.16 -8.52
CA GLU A 95 -6.41 7.46 -8.65
C GLU A 95 -7.21 6.86 -7.49
N MET A 96 -6.89 5.63 -7.08
CA MET A 96 -7.52 5.00 -5.93
C MET A 96 -7.14 5.69 -4.61
N ILE A 97 -5.87 6.11 -4.46
CA ILE A 97 -5.37 6.79 -3.26
C ILE A 97 -5.98 8.18 -3.11
N VAL A 98 -6.21 8.92 -4.20
CA VAL A 98 -6.81 10.26 -4.15
C VAL A 98 -8.34 10.24 -4.04
N ASN A 99 -8.95 9.08 -3.83
CA ASN A 99 -10.38 8.96 -3.57
C ASN A 99 -10.64 8.51 -2.12
N VAL A 100 -11.20 9.43 -1.33
CA VAL A 100 -11.52 9.24 0.09
C VAL A 100 -12.43 8.04 0.36
N ASP A 101 -13.26 7.66 -0.62
CA ASP A 101 -14.19 6.56 -0.46
C ASP A 101 -13.50 5.19 -0.42
N ASN A 102 -12.22 5.08 -0.77
CA ASN A 102 -11.50 3.80 -0.76
C ASN A 102 -10.84 3.48 0.60
N TYR A 103 -10.98 4.35 1.60
CA TYR A 103 -10.33 4.18 2.90
C TYR A 103 -11.24 3.47 3.92
N PRO A 104 -10.66 2.73 4.89
CA PRO A 104 -9.24 2.40 5.08
C PRO A 104 -8.66 1.47 3.99
N MET A 105 -7.42 1.74 3.57
CA MET A 105 -6.78 1.06 2.43
C MET A 105 -5.45 0.42 2.81
N LEU A 106 -5.18 -0.77 2.28
CA LEU A 106 -3.86 -1.42 2.35
C LEU A 106 -3.30 -1.65 0.95
N ILE A 107 -2.06 -1.23 0.73
CA ILE A 107 -1.28 -1.58 -0.46
C ILE A 107 -0.26 -2.65 -0.09
N HIS A 108 -0.29 -3.79 -0.77
CA HIS A 108 0.70 -4.84 -0.52
C HIS A 108 1.30 -5.43 -1.79
N SER A 109 2.45 -6.07 -1.63
CA SER A 109 3.10 -6.91 -2.64
C SER A 109 3.52 -8.22 -1.98
N ASN A 110 4.42 -8.99 -2.59
CA ASN A 110 4.95 -10.22 -1.97
C ASN A 110 5.65 -9.93 -0.62
N LYS A 111 6.62 -9.01 -0.61
CA LYS A 111 7.41 -8.68 0.60
C LYS A 111 7.15 -7.27 1.16
N GLY A 112 6.38 -6.44 0.46
CA GLY A 112 6.17 -5.05 0.88
C GLY A 112 7.46 -4.23 0.84
N LYS A 113 8.33 -4.51 -0.12
CA LYS A 113 9.62 -3.83 -0.36
C LYS A 113 9.49 -2.98 -1.62
N HIS A 114 10.26 -3.29 -2.67
CA HIS A 114 10.35 -2.62 -3.97
C HIS A 114 9.03 -2.09 -4.53
N ARG A 115 8.10 -2.94 -4.99
CA ARG A 115 6.84 -2.52 -5.64
C ARG A 115 6.02 -1.54 -4.81
N VAL A 116 5.84 -1.84 -3.52
CA VAL A 116 5.10 -0.96 -2.60
C VAL A 116 5.91 0.28 -2.25
N GLY A 117 7.23 0.15 -2.13
CA GLY A 117 8.16 1.25 -1.88
C GLY A 117 8.17 2.28 -3.00
N ILE A 118 8.10 1.85 -4.26
CA ILE A 118 7.95 2.73 -5.43
C ILE A 118 6.66 3.54 -5.30
N ILE A 119 5.52 2.87 -5.10
CA ILE A 119 4.22 3.54 -4.97
C ILE A 119 4.21 4.51 -3.79
N VAL A 120 4.69 4.08 -2.62
CA VAL A 120 4.77 4.94 -1.43
C VAL A 120 5.69 6.14 -1.69
N GLY A 121 6.85 5.93 -2.31
CA GLY A 121 7.77 7.03 -2.67
C GLY A 121 7.14 8.03 -3.64
N ILE A 122 6.36 7.56 -4.61
CA ILE A 122 5.60 8.40 -5.54
C ILE A 122 4.49 9.17 -4.82
N VAL A 123 3.78 8.53 -3.89
CA VAL A 123 2.80 9.21 -3.02
C VAL A 123 3.47 10.33 -2.22
N ARG A 124 4.62 10.07 -1.60
CA ARG A 124 5.40 11.09 -0.87
C ARG A 124 5.79 12.24 -1.80
N LYS A 125 6.27 11.93 -3.00
CA LYS A 125 6.73 12.92 -3.99
C LYS A 125 5.59 13.79 -4.52
N ILE A 126 4.57 13.16 -5.12
CA ILE A 126 3.53 13.85 -5.90
C ILE A 126 2.43 14.38 -4.98
N LEU A 127 1.96 13.58 -4.02
CA LEU A 127 0.80 13.95 -3.22
C LEU A 127 1.17 14.74 -1.96
N GLN A 128 2.38 14.58 -1.42
CA GLN A 128 2.80 15.25 -0.18
C GLN A 128 3.94 16.26 -0.34
N GLY A 129 4.61 16.29 -1.49
CA GLY A 129 5.71 17.21 -1.77
C GLY A 129 6.96 16.97 -0.93
N TRP A 130 7.25 15.71 -0.56
CA TRP A 130 8.47 15.39 0.20
C TRP A 130 9.73 15.59 -0.64
N SER A 131 10.84 15.90 0.03
CA SER A 131 12.16 15.93 -0.62
C SER A 131 12.59 14.53 -1.05
N ILE A 132 13.33 14.44 -2.16
CA ILE A 132 13.86 13.16 -2.67
C ILE A 132 14.74 12.46 -1.61
N ALA A 133 15.54 13.21 -0.85
CA ALA A 133 16.37 12.66 0.22
C ALA A 133 15.54 11.95 1.31
N SER A 134 14.43 12.56 1.74
CA SER A 134 13.52 11.95 2.73
C SER A 134 12.83 10.71 2.18
N ILE A 135 12.45 10.72 0.90
CA ILE A 135 11.86 9.57 0.21
C ILE A 135 12.84 8.41 0.16
N TYR A 136 14.10 8.68 -0.17
CA TYR A 136 15.15 7.66 -0.24
C TYR A 136 15.41 7.02 1.12
N GLN A 137 15.40 7.83 2.18
CA GLN A 137 15.53 7.33 3.56
C GLN A 137 14.36 6.41 3.94
N GLU A 138 13.11 6.82 3.71
CA GLU A 138 11.94 5.97 3.99
C GLU A 138 11.99 4.68 3.16
N TYR A 139 12.30 4.78 1.87
CA TYR A 139 12.42 3.63 1.00
C TYR A 139 13.45 2.62 1.53
N GLY A 140 14.64 3.10 1.89
CA GLY A 140 15.74 2.28 2.42
C GLY A 140 15.39 1.52 3.70
N LEU A 141 14.60 2.12 4.59
CA LEU A 141 14.13 1.47 5.82
C LEU A 141 13.28 0.22 5.52
N PHE A 142 12.47 0.25 4.45
CA PHE A 142 11.58 -0.86 4.11
C PHE A 142 12.20 -1.87 3.12
N SER A 143 13.07 -1.43 2.21
CA SER A 143 13.78 -2.32 1.27
C SER A 143 14.84 -3.16 1.99
N GLY A 144 15.45 -2.61 3.04
CA GLY A 144 16.64 -3.15 3.68
C GLY A 144 17.94 -2.65 3.06
N GLY A 145 17.89 -1.58 2.26
CA GLY A 145 19.06 -0.85 1.75
C GLY A 145 19.90 -1.57 0.70
N LEU A 146 19.34 -2.52 -0.05
CA LEU A 146 20.08 -3.33 -1.02
C LEU A 146 19.42 -3.27 -2.41
N LYS A 147 20.21 -2.90 -3.43
CA LYS A 147 19.85 -2.92 -4.87
C LYS A 147 18.65 -2.01 -5.24
N ASP A 148 18.65 -0.79 -4.72
CA ASP A 148 17.51 0.12 -4.80
C ASP A 148 17.66 1.21 -5.89
N GLU A 149 18.80 1.32 -6.57
CA GLU A 149 19.10 2.44 -7.49
C GLU A 149 18.06 2.65 -8.58
N ALA A 150 17.64 1.57 -9.26
CA ALA A 150 16.65 1.67 -10.35
C ALA A 150 15.28 2.12 -9.84
N ASP A 151 14.87 1.65 -8.65
CA ASP A 151 13.59 2.03 -8.04
C ASP A 151 13.60 3.50 -7.62
N LEU A 152 14.71 3.95 -7.01
CA LEU A 152 14.90 5.32 -6.56
C LEU A 152 14.99 6.31 -7.74
N GLU A 153 15.69 5.92 -8.82
CA GLU A 153 15.72 6.67 -10.07
C GLU A 153 14.32 6.76 -10.68
N PHE A 154 13.60 5.64 -10.75
CA PHE A 154 12.22 5.61 -11.25
C PHE A 154 11.31 6.55 -10.45
N ILE A 155 11.32 6.50 -9.12
CA ILE A 155 10.55 7.43 -8.27
C ILE A 155 10.91 8.89 -8.60
N THR A 156 12.19 9.19 -8.77
CA THR A 156 12.68 10.55 -9.07
C THR A 156 12.23 11.04 -10.44
N MET A 157 12.20 10.17 -11.44
CA MET A 157 11.81 10.52 -12.81
C MET A 157 10.29 10.46 -13.05
N PHE A 158 9.54 9.74 -12.22
CA PHE A 158 8.11 9.52 -12.41
C PHE A 158 7.31 10.83 -12.39
N ILE A 159 6.48 11.03 -13.41
CA ILE A 159 5.54 12.15 -13.52
C ILE A 159 4.16 11.53 -13.76
N SER A 160 3.18 12.01 -13.01
CA SER A 160 1.77 11.61 -13.18
C SER A 160 0.99 12.76 -13.80
N HIS A 161 0.01 12.41 -14.62
CA HIS A 161 -0.99 13.34 -15.15
C HIS A 161 -2.35 13.14 -14.46
N LEU A 162 -2.32 12.88 -13.15
CA LEU A 162 -3.50 12.56 -12.35
C LEU A 162 -4.55 13.67 -12.41
N GLU A 163 -5.77 13.33 -12.82
CA GLU A 163 -6.94 14.19 -12.70
C GLU A 163 -7.68 13.86 -11.40
N VAL A 164 -7.86 14.86 -10.53
CA VAL A 164 -8.44 14.66 -9.21
C VAL A 164 -9.79 15.36 -9.08
N TYR A 165 -10.80 14.61 -8.68
CA TYR A 165 -12.11 15.15 -8.32
C TYR A 165 -12.04 15.79 -6.92
N LYS A 166 -12.21 17.12 -6.86
CA LYS A 166 -12.01 17.91 -5.62
C LYS A 166 -12.89 17.47 -4.46
N ASP A 167 -14.08 16.97 -4.73
CA ASP A 167 -15.05 16.49 -3.73
C ASP A 167 -14.65 15.16 -3.07
N LYS A 168 -13.82 14.36 -3.76
CA LYS A 168 -13.34 13.06 -3.29
C LYS A 168 -11.90 13.09 -2.78
N MET A 169 -11.20 14.20 -2.96
CA MET A 169 -9.79 14.35 -2.63
C MET A 169 -9.55 14.36 -1.11
N PRO A 170 -8.74 13.42 -0.57
CA PRO A 170 -8.31 13.48 0.82
C PRO A 170 -7.44 14.72 1.09
N LYS A 171 -7.57 15.32 2.28
CA LYS A 171 -6.83 16.54 2.66
C LYS A 171 -5.31 16.38 2.73
N PHE A 172 -4.77 15.15 2.75
CA PHE A 172 -3.32 14.96 2.75
C PHE A 172 -2.70 15.24 1.37
N VAL A 173 -3.51 15.26 0.30
CA VAL A 173 -3.09 15.58 -1.05
C VAL A 173 -2.85 17.09 -1.15
N ARG A 174 -1.64 17.48 -1.54
CA ARG A 174 -1.15 18.87 -1.60
C ARG A 174 -0.85 19.33 -3.03
N MET A 175 -1.52 18.72 -4.01
CA MET A 175 -1.39 19.09 -5.43
C MET A 175 -2.00 20.45 -5.73
#